data_AF-W7Y4E7-F1
#
_entry.id   AF-W7Y4E7-F1
#
_cell.length_a   1.000
_cell.length_b   1.000
_cell.length_c   1.000
_cell.angle_alpha   90.00
_cell.angle_beta   90.00
_cell.angle_gamma   90.00
#
_symmetry.space_group_name_H-M   'P 1'
#
loop_
_entity.id
_entity.type
_entity.pdbx_description
1 polymer ?
#
loop_
_entity_poly.entity_id
_entity_poly.type
_entity_poly.pdbx_seq_one_letter_code
_entity_poly.pdbx_strand_id
1 'polypeptide(L)'
;MKYLIDNIRMNTIYSLVLLFSMACSNNNVGIHQLYGTYGYNKENYIDTIQLLKDSSYIHTHQTTKGTIYRNEGTWKFDSKLREVVFDDFIFYNEQGGDVPGFWIPKVKNIENEIRLIYASEENLYYRKLK
;
A
#
# COMPACT_ATOMS: atom_id res chain seq x y z
N MET A 1 -42.66 -45.29 -5.94
CA MET A 1 -41.58 -44.86 -6.85
C MET A 1 -41.45 -43.33 -6.96
N LYS A 2 -41.81 -42.55 -5.91
CA LYS A 2 -41.61 -41.08 -5.85
C LYS A 2 -40.47 -40.68 -4.90
N TYR A 3 -40.22 -41.48 -3.87
CA TYR A 3 -39.21 -41.21 -2.83
C TYR A 3 -37.74 -41.28 -3.27
N LEU A 4 -37.42 -41.89 -4.43
CA LEU A 4 -36.04 -42.01 -4.88
C LEU A 4 -35.52 -40.78 -5.63
N ILE A 5 -36.42 -39.95 -6.20
CA ILE A 5 -36.03 -38.80 -7.04
C ILE A 5 -35.73 -37.57 -6.17
N ASP A 6 -36.36 -37.45 -5.00
CA ASP A 6 -36.17 -36.30 -4.11
C ASP A 6 -34.81 -36.31 -3.38
N ASN A 7 -34.22 -37.49 -3.17
CA ASN A 7 -32.90 -37.62 -2.53
C ASN A 7 -31.73 -37.22 -3.44
N ILE A 8 -31.88 -37.26 -4.77
CA ILE A 8 -30.82 -36.85 -5.71
C ILE A 8 -30.77 -35.33 -5.83
N ARG A 9 -31.91 -34.63 -5.68
CA ARG A 9 -31.95 -33.15 -5.75
C ARG A 9 -31.47 -32.46 -4.48
N MET A 10 -31.60 -33.08 -3.30
CA MET A 10 -31.11 -32.48 -2.06
C MET A 10 -29.58 -32.52 -1.91
N ASN A 11 -28.89 -33.53 -2.45
CA ASN A 11 -27.43 -33.64 -2.29
C ASN A 11 -26.61 -32.71 -3.21
N THR A 12 -27.20 -32.19 -4.28
CA THR A 12 -26.49 -31.26 -5.18
C THR A 12 -26.53 -29.81 -4.69
N ILE A 13 -27.51 -29.46 -3.84
CA ILE A 13 -27.66 -28.09 -3.32
C ILE A 13 -26.69 -27.83 -2.17
N TYR A 14 -26.35 -28.84 -1.36
CA TYR A 14 -25.37 -28.69 -0.27
C TYR A 14 -23.92 -28.56 -0.76
N SER A 15 -23.60 -28.98 -1.98
CA SER A 15 -22.25 -28.83 -2.55
C SER A 15 -21.95 -27.43 -3.07
N LEU A 16 -22.97 -26.58 -3.27
CA LEU A 16 -22.78 -25.22 -3.80
C LEU A 16 -22.53 -24.15 -2.71
N VAL A 17 -22.76 -24.47 -1.43
CA VAL A 17 -22.70 -23.51 -0.32
C VAL A 17 -21.34 -23.51 0.41
N LEU A 18 -20.48 -24.50 0.15
CA LEU A 18 -19.18 -24.67 0.83
C LEU A 18 -17.99 -23.94 0.16
N LEU A 19 -18.20 -23.26 -0.96
CA LEU A 19 -17.14 -22.52 -1.68
C LEU A 19 -17.06 -21.02 -1.36
N PHE A 20 -17.80 -20.53 -0.35
CA PHE A 20 -17.87 -19.10 -0.02
C PHE A 20 -17.09 -18.69 1.24
N SER A 21 -16.36 -19.59 1.90
CA SER A 21 -15.88 -19.39 3.27
C SER A 21 -14.37 -19.17 3.49
N MET A 22 -13.53 -19.05 2.46
CA MET A 22 -12.08 -18.86 2.67
C MET A 22 -11.45 -17.82 1.75
N ALA A 23 -11.81 -16.56 1.96
CA ALA A 23 -10.91 -15.44 1.66
C ALA A 23 -11.23 -14.23 2.55
N CYS A 24 -11.30 -14.45 3.87
CA CYS A 24 -10.99 -13.34 4.77
C CYS A 24 -9.47 -13.10 4.65
N SER A 25 -9.07 -12.35 3.63
CA SER A 25 -7.72 -11.85 3.49
C SER A 25 -7.41 -11.01 4.73
N ASN A 26 -6.44 -11.46 5.51
CA ASN A 26 -5.93 -10.74 6.67
C ASN A 26 -5.34 -9.42 6.16
N ASN A 27 -6.13 -8.34 6.18
CA ASN A 27 -5.72 -6.99 5.77
C ASN A 27 -4.73 -6.34 6.77
N ASN A 28 -4.14 -7.14 7.65
CA ASN A 28 -3.20 -6.69 8.65
C ASN A 28 -1.81 -6.61 8.01
N VAL A 29 -1.29 -5.39 7.89
CA VAL A 29 0.05 -5.14 7.36
C VAL A 29 1.01 -5.09 8.54
N GLY A 30 1.94 -6.04 8.59
CA GLY A 30 3.04 -6.04 9.55
C GLY A 30 4.16 -5.09 9.12
N ILE A 31 4.91 -4.54 10.09
CA ILE A 31 6.02 -3.61 9.81
C ILE A 31 7.06 -4.18 8.83
N HIS A 32 7.35 -5.49 8.93
CA HIS A 32 8.30 -6.14 8.03
C HIS A 32 7.85 -6.17 6.56
N GLN A 33 6.54 -6.12 6.32
CA GLN A 33 5.99 -6.04 4.97
C GLN A 33 6.11 -4.62 4.41
N LEU A 34 6.35 -3.60 5.23
CA LEU A 34 6.51 -2.21 4.78
C LEU A 34 7.89 -1.93 4.21
N TYR A 35 8.92 -2.68 4.60
CA TYR A 35 10.28 -2.44 4.11
C TYR A 35 10.38 -2.62 2.60
N GLY A 36 11.07 -1.71 1.92
CA GLY A 36 11.28 -1.75 0.47
C GLY A 36 11.06 -0.39 -0.20
N THR A 37 11.13 -0.39 -1.53
CA THR A 37 10.96 0.81 -2.34
C THR A 37 9.52 0.94 -2.80
N TYR A 38 8.99 2.15 -2.75
CA TYR A 38 7.69 2.52 -3.23
C TYR A 38 7.83 3.56 -4.33
N GLY A 39 6.97 3.50 -5.35
CA GLY A 39 6.95 4.46 -6.43
C GLY A 39 5.57 5.11 -6.58
N TYR A 40 5.57 6.41 -6.88
CA TYR A 40 4.36 7.19 -7.10
C TYR A 40 3.58 6.75 -8.35
N ASN A 41 2.26 6.75 -8.29
CA ASN A 41 1.41 6.08 -9.28
C ASN A 41 1.08 6.88 -10.55
N LYS A 42 1.36 8.19 -10.63
CA LYS A 42 1.01 9.01 -11.80
C LYS A 42 2.14 9.27 -12.80
N GLU A 43 3.42 9.22 -12.41
CA GLU A 43 4.49 9.85 -13.20
C GLU A 43 5.69 8.93 -13.46
N ASN A 44 5.50 7.76 -14.07
CA ASN A 44 6.60 6.82 -14.41
C ASN A 44 7.61 6.57 -13.28
N TYR A 45 7.17 6.64 -12.02
CA TYR A 45 8.01 6.49 -10.83
C TYR A 45 9.16 7.49 -10.70
N ILE A 46 9.00 8.71 -11.18
CA ILE A 46 10.00 9.76 -10.93
C ILE A 46 10.11 10.12 -9.45
N ASP A 47 9.09 9.78 -8.66
CA ASP A 47 9.08 9.94 -7.21
C ASP A 47 9.05 8.57 -6.52
N THR A 48 10.03 8.34 -5.65
CA THR A 48 10.21 7.08 -4.91
C THR A 48 10.54 7.29 -3.44
N ILE A 49 10.06 6.37 -2.61
CA ILE A 49 10.33 6.33 -1.18
C ILE A 49 10.84 4.94 -0.82
N GLN A 50 12.02 4.86 -0.20
CA GLN A 50 12.58 3.62 0.32
C GLN A 50 12.45 3.58 1.83
N LEU A 51 11.77 2.55 2.36
CA LEU A 51 11.66 2.29 3.81
C LEU A 51 12.68 1.22 4.22
N LEU A 52 13.63 1.61 5.08
CA LEU A 52 14.72 0.75 5.55
C LEU A 52 14.39 0.11 6.91
N LYS A 53 15.09 -1.00 7.22
CA LYS A 53 14.85 -1.81 8.43
C LYS A 53 15.26 -1.10 9.73
N ASP A 54 16.14 -0.12 9.63
CA ASP A 54 16.69 0.67 10.74
C ASP A 54 15.84 1.91 11.07
N SER A 55 14.59 1.96 10.55
CA SER A 55 13.68 3.09 10.70
C SER A 55 14.12 4.38 10.00
N SER A 56 15.09 4.32 9.08
CA SER A 56 15.38 5.41 8.16
C SER A 56 14.61 5.28 6.85
N TYR A 57 14.43 6.39 6.14
CA TYR A 57 13.88 6.37 4.79
C TYR A 57 14.71 7.24 3.84
N ILE A 58 14.57 6.98 2.54
CA ILE A 58 15.13 7.79 1.47
C ILE A 58 14.00 8.17 0.52
N HIS A 59 13.75 9.46 0.34
CA HIS A 59 12.84 10.00 -0.66
C HIS A 59 13.65 10.59 -1.81
N THR A 60 13.28 10.26 -3.04
CA THR A 60 13.96 10.71 -4.26
C THR A 60 12.93 11.14 -5.28
N HIS A 61 13.09 12.36 -5.80
CA HIS A 61 12.27 12.92 -6.85
C HIS A 61 13.14 13.33 -8.04
N GLN A 62 12.77 12.90 -9.24
CA GLN A 62 13.44 13.28 -10.49
C GLN A 62 12.52 14.18 -11.31
N THR A 63 12.92 15.42 -11.55
CA THR A 63 12.19 16.34 -12.43
C THR A 63 12.20 15.87 -13.89
N THR A 64 11.29 16.40 -14.71
CA THR A 64 11.27 16.15 -16.17
C THR A 64 12.57 16.52 -16.89
N LYS A 65 13.37 17.44 -16.31
CA LYS A 65 14.67 17.87 -16.85
C LYS A 65 15.84 16.98 -16.40
N GLY A 66 15.57 15.96 -15.58
CA GLY A 66 16.57 15.04 -15.07
C GLY A 66 17.29 15.51 -13.80
N THR A 67 16.93 16.66 -13.23
CA THR A 67 17.41 17.06 -11.90
C THR A 67 16.85 16.10 -10.85
N ILE A 68 17.70 15.62 -9.94
CA ILE A 68 17.33 14.71 -8.86
C ILE A 68 17.41 15.46 -7.54
N TYR A 69 16.30 15.44 -6.80
CA TYR A 69 16.24 15.85 -5.40
C TYR A 69 16.17 14.62 -4.50
N ARG A 70 16.79 14.74 -3.32
CA ARG A 70 16.89 13.62 -2.37
C ARG A 70 16.80 14.13 -0.95
N ASN A 71 16.00 13.43 -0.16
CA ASN A 71 15.71 13.69 1.24
C ASN A 71 15.86 12.38 2.03
N GLU A 72 16.38 12.47 3.24
CA GLU A 72 16.47 11.34 4.17
C GLU A 72 15.92 11.79 5.52
N GLY A 73 15.34 10.84 6.25
CA GLY A 73 14.80 11.08 7.59
C GLY A 73 14.44 9.77 8.27
N THR A 74 13.57 9.83 9.27
CA THR A 74 13.12 8.65 10.00
C THR A 74 11.65 8.37 9.78
N TRP A 75 11.26 7.10 9.96
CA TRP A 75 9.86 6.71 9.88
C TRP A 75 9.46 5.74 11.00
N LYS A 76 8.17 5.75 11.33
CA LYS A 76 7.55 4.83 12.31
C LYS A 76 6.22 4.32 11.76
N PHE A 77 5.82 3.12 12.17
CA PHE A 77 4.52 2.54 11.79
C PHE A 77 3.62 2.36 13.01
N ASP A 78 2.45 2.97 12.97
CA ASP A 78 1.36 2.67 13.89
C ASP A 78 0.47 1.59 13.27
N SER A 79 0.55 0.37 13.79
CA SER A 79 -0.25 -0.76 13.31
C SER A 79 -1.73 -0.69 13.68
N LYS A 80 -2.10 0.09 14.71
CA LYS A 80 -3.50 0.28 15.12
C LYS A 80 -4.19 1.25 14.18
N LEU A 81 -3.53 2.36 13.85
CA LEU A 81 -4.03 3.38 12.93
C LEU A 81 -3.78 3.02 11.47
N ARG A 82 -2.85 2.08 11.22
CA ARG A 82 -2.33 1.73 9.89
C ARG A 82 -1.75 2.95 9.19
N GLU A 83 -0.86 3.65 9.89
CA GLU A 83 -0.24 4.89 9.42
C GLU A 83 1.28 4.79 9.52
N VAL A 84 1.97 5.29 8.50
CA VAL A 84 3.41 5.54 8.57
C VAL A 84 3.59 7.02 8.90
N VAL A 85 4.43 7.34 9.88
CA VAL A 85 4.81 8.71 10.20
C VAL A 85 6.21 8.93 9.68
N PHE A 86 6.38 9.86 8.74
CA PHE A 86 7.68 10.34 8.27
C PHE A 86 8.03 11.63 9.00
N ASP A 87 9.27 11.73 9.47
CA ASP A 87 9.86 12.92 10.07
C ASP A 87 10.84 13.57 9.09
N ASP A 88 10.85 14.91 9.03
CA ASP A 88 11.62 15.70 8.06
C ASP A 88 11.35 15.36 6.58
N PHE A 89 10.11 15.02 6.23
CA PHE A 89 9.68 14.74 4.85
C PHE A 89 9.59 16.03 4.02
N ILE A 90 10.16 16.01 2.81
CA ILE A 90 10.10 17.12 1.87
C ILE A 90 9.33 16.67 0.63
N PHE A 91 8.26 17.39 0.27
CA PHE A 91 7.63 17.19 -1.03
C PHE A 91 8.42 17.95 -2.09
N TYR A 92 8.74 17.28 -3.19
CA TYR A 92 9.43 17.88 -4.32
C TYR A 92 8.49 18.07 -5.51
N ASN A 93 8.81 19.05 -6.32
CA ASN A 93 8.20 19.33 -7.61
C ASN A 93 9.28 19.77 -8.61
N GLU A 94 8.85 20.21 -9.80
CA GLU A 94 9.74 20.68 -10.87
C GLU A 94 10.61 21.88 -10.48
N GLN A 95 10.22 22.67 -9.47
CA GLN A 95 10.92 23.87 -9.02
C GLN A 95 11.83 23.64 -7.82
N GLY A 96 11.69 22.54 -7.09
CA GLY A 96 12.45 22.27 -5.88
C GLY A 96 11.66 21.53 -4.81
N GLY A 97 12.10 21.67 -3.56
CA GLY A 97 11.43 21.08 -2.40
C GLY A 97 10.71 22.11 -1.55
N ASP A 98 9.62 21.69 -0.94
CA ASP A 98 8.94 22.45 0.12
C ASP A 98 9.75 22.43 1.43
N VAL A 99 9.20 23.07 2.47
CA VAL A 99 9.77 23.04 3.82
C VAL A 99 9.64 21.62 4.41
N PRO A 100 10.70 21.07 5.05
CA PRO A 100 10.60 19.79 5.74
C PRO A 100 9.49 19.77 6.78
N GLY A 101 8.80 18.64 6.90
CA GLY A 101 7.76 18.48 7.90
C GLY A 101 7.32 17.03 8.11
N PHE A 102 6.22 16.86 8.85
CA PHE A 102 5.64 15.55 9.05
C PHE A 102 4.72 15.18 7.89
N TRP A 103 4.84 13.94 7.43
CA TRP A 103 3.85 13.34 6.54
C TRP A 103 3.37 12.01 7.11
N ILE A 104 2.05 11.82 7.17
CA ILE A 104 1.43 10.69 7.85
C ILE A 104 0.48 9.95 6.89
N PRO A 105 1.00 9.21 5.89
CA PRO A 105 0.16 8.45 4.98
C PRO A 105 -0.47 7.23 5.66
N LYS A 106 -1.72 6.96 5.29
CA LYS A 106 -2.37 5.69 5.60
C LYS A 106 -1.77 4.57 4.76
N VAL A 107 -1.64 3.39 5.35
CA VAL A 107 -1.24 2.15 4.70
C VAL A 107 -2.50 1.37 4.32
N LYS A 108 -2.62 1.02 3.04
CA LYS A 108 -3.64 0.09 2.57
C LYS A 108 -2.99 -1.12 1.91
N ASN A 109 -3.55 -2.30 2.16
CA ASN A 109 -3.28 -3.50 1.38
C ASN A 109 -4.51 -3.76 0.51
N ILE A 110 -4.36 -3.58 -0.80
CA ILE A 110 -5.43 -3.75 -1.79
C ILE A 110 -4.93 -4.77 -2.80
N GLU A 111 -5.60 -5.91 -2.94
CA GLU A 111 -5.24 -6.95 -3.91
C GLU A 111 -3.76 -7.42 -3.77
N ASN A 112 -3.27 -7.51 -2.53
CA ASN A 112 -1.87 -7.83 -2.18
C ASN A 112 -0.84 -6.77 -2.60
N GLU A 113 -1.28 -5.56 -2.94
CA GLU A 113 -0.43 -4.39 -3.15
C GLU A 113 -0.47 -3.47 -1.92
N ILE A 114 0.70 -3.22 -1.33
CA ILE A 114 0.85 -2.25 -0.24
C ILE A 114 0.96 -0.86 -0.83
N ARG A 115 0.10 0.05 -0.36
CA ARG A 115 0.01 1.44 -0.79
C ARG A 115 0.17 2.39 0.40
N LEU A 116 1.01 3.40 0.24
CA LEU A 116 1.06 4.58 1.10
C LEU A 116 0.19 5.67 0.45
N ILE A 117 -0.93 6.02 1.09
CA ILE A 117 -1.92 6.92 0.50
C ILE A 117 -1.43 8.36 0.59
N TYR A 118 -1.27 9.00 -0.57
CA TYR A 118 -0.90 10.41 -0.69
C TYR A 118 -2.15 11.30 -0.65
N ALA A 119 -3.10 11.05 -1.55
CA ALA A 119 -4.40 11.74 -1.57
C ALA A 119 -5.49 10.75 -1.99
N SER A 120 -6.37 10.39 -1.06
CA SER A 120 -7.37 9.34 -1.29
C SER A 120 -8.42 9.72 -2.33
N GLU A 121 -8.82 11.00 -2.37
CA GLU A 121 -9.87 11.51 -3.26
C GLU A 121 -9.44 11.45 -4.74
N GLU A 122 -8.14 11.62 -4.99
CA GLU A 122 -7.55 11.59 -6.32
C GLU A 122 -6.92 10.24 -6.70
N ASN A 123 -7.09 9.23 -5.84
CA ASN A 123 -6.45 7.92 -5.98
C ASN A 123 -4.92 8.02 -6.17
N LEU A 124 -4.28 8.90 -5.40
CA LEU A 124 -2.85 9.12 -5.40
C LEU A 124 -2.19 8.34 -4.27
N TYR A 125 -1.16 7.56 -4.61
CA TYR A 125 -0.45 6.73 -3.65
C TYR A 125 0.93 6.34 -4.15
N TYR A 126 1.78 5.95 -3.21
CA TYR A 126 3.01 5.23 -3.48
C TYR A 126 2.74 3.74 -3.34
N ARG A 127 3.00 2.96 -4.40
CA ARG A 127 2.88 1.50 -4.34
C ARG A 127 4.23 0.84 -4.13
N LYS A 128 4.26 -0.27 -3.41
CA LYS A 128 5.48 -1.05 -3.22
C LYS A 128 5.93 -1.67 -4.55
N LEU A 129 7.18 -1.43 -4.92
CA LEU A 129 7.83 -2.05 -6.07
C LEU A 129 8.30 -3.47 -5.68
N LYS A 130 8.21 -4.42 -6.62
CA LYS A 130 8.50 -5.84 -6.40
C LYS A 130 9.97 -6.09 -6.08
#